data_AF-A0A524CTH5-F1
#
_entry.id   AF-A0A524CTH5-F1
#
_cell.length_a   1.000
_cell.length_b   1.000
_cell.length_c   1.000
_cell.angle_alpha   90.00
_cell.angle_beta   90.00
_cell.angle_gamma   90.00
#
_symmetry.space_group_name_H-M   'P 1'
#
loop_
_entity.id
_entity.type
_entity.pdbx_description
1 polymer ?
#
loop_
_entity_poly.entity_id
_entity_poly.type
_entity_poly.pdbx_seq_one_letter_code
_entity_poly.pdbx_strand_id
1 'polypeptide(L)'
;MSTKETKLPYGTISGKKLVMHFSAFDMDLPVIAAGIRERMDVLKELGVAFAGFGTEVPKKMTEQSPATVKCFFEYVGDGSNAALILKRVYHLVWGGMIEEFPDLDLWAVAKADLANLTIAQSEILRARRGE
;
A
#
# COMPACT_ATOMS: atom_id res chain seq x y z
N MET A 1 -17.82 23.31 -8.07
CA MET A 1 -17.72 23.39 -6.60
C MET A 1 -16.34 22.91 -6.21
N SER A 2 -15.60 23.67 -5.40
CA SER A 2 -14.26 23.27 -4.94
C SER A 2 -14.37 22.03 -4.07
N THR A 3 -13.97 20.87 -4.59
CA THR A 3 -13.87 19.62 -3.85
C THR A 3 -12.81 19.82 -2.77
N LYS A 4 -13.23 20.07 -1.52
CA LYS A 4 -12.31 20.17 -0.39
C LYS A 4 -11.53 18.86 -0.27
N GLU A 5 -10.27 18.88 -0.67
CA GLU A 5 -9.36 17.78 -0.42
C GLU A 5 -9.04 17.72 1.07
N THR A 6 -9.20 16.54 1.66
CA THR A 6 -8.78 16.28 3.04
C THR A 6 -7.47 15.50 2.99
N LYS A 7 -6.39 16.11 3.51
CA LYS A 7 -5.08 15.46 3.62
C LYS A 7 -5.00 14.67 4.92
N LEU A 8 -4.60 13.42 4.82
CA LEU A 8 -4.29 12.51 5.91
C LEU A 8 -2.83 12.08 5.77
N PRO A 9 -2.15 11.65 6.84
CA PRO A 9 -0.85 11.00 6.71
C PRO A 9 -0.97 9.83 5.72
N TYR A 10 -0.13 9.80 4.68
CA TYR A 10 -0.17 8.75 3.65
C TYR A 10 -1.53 8.56 2.96
N GLY A 11 -2.44 9.54 3.04
CA GLY A 11 -3.81 9.41 2.57
C GLY A 11 -4.38 10.72 2.04
N THR A 12 -5.22 10.66 1.02
CA THR A 12 -5.92 11.84 0.51
C THR A 12 -7.35 11.47 0.17
N ILE A 13 -8.30 12.23 0.72
CA ILE A 13 -9.72 12.10 0.37
C ILE A 13 -10.09 13.26 -0.55
N SER A 14 -10.59 12.93 -1.74
CA SER A 14 -11.10 13.89 -2.72
C SER A 14 -12.46 13.42 -3.22
N GLY A 15 -13.52 14.17 -2.87
CA GLY A 15 -14.90 13.80 -3.19
C GLY A 15 -15.29 12.46 -2.55
N LYS A 16 -15.59 11.45 -3.39
CA LYS A 16 -15.96 10.08 -2.98
C LYS A 16 -14.78 9.10 -3.02
N LYS A 17 -13.54 9.57 -3.18
CA LYS A 17 -12.37 8.72 -3.32
C LYS A 17 -11.38 8.92 -2.20
N LEU A 18 -10.84 7.83 -1.67
CA LEU A 18 -9.67 7.79 -0.80
C LEU A 18 -8.51 7.16 -1.58
N VAL A 19 -7.37 7.84 -1.57
CA VAL A 19 -6.11 7.32 -2.09
C VAL A 19 -5.12 7.20 -0.96
N MET A 20 -4.70 5.98 -0.66
CA MET A 20 -3.63 5.72 0.31
C MET A 20 -2.30 5.49 -0.42
N HIS A 21 -1.20 5.95 0.16
CA HIS A 21 0.13 5.95 -0.43
C HIS A 21 1.09 5.20 0.50
N PHE A 22 1.72 4.16 -0.03
CA PHE A 22 2.69 3.35 0.68
C PHE A 22 4.03 3.38 -0.05
N SER A 23 5.10 3.34 0.71
CA SER A 23 6.45 3.19 0.18
C SER A 23 6.72 1.71 -0.07
N ALA A 24 7.09 1.36 -1.31
CA ALA A 24 7.49 -0.01 -1.65
C ALA A 24 8.79 -0.45 -0.95
N PHE A 25 9.50 0.47 -0.30
CA PHE A 25 10.66 0.14 0.55
C PHE A 25 10.20 -0.35 1.93
N ASP A 26 9.20 0.33 2.50
CA ASP A 26 8.73 0.08 3.86
C ASP A 26 7.73 -1.08 3.91
N MET A 27 6.88 -1.21 2.88
CA MET A 27 5.82 -2.20 2.84
C MET A 27 5.69 -2.82 1.46
N ASP A 28 5.70 -4.15 1.42
CA ASP A 28 5.55 -4.92 0.20
C ASP A 28 4.08 -5.02 -0.22
N LEU A 29 3.83 -5.03 -1.53
CA LEU A 29 2.47 -5.11 -2.09
C LEU A 29 1.64 -6.29 -1.56
N PRO A 30 2.19 -7.51 -1.35
CA PRO A 30 1.43 -8.61 -0.76
C PRO A 30 0.94 -8.34 0.66
N VAL A 31 1.72 -7.63 1.48
CA VAL A 31 1.33 -7.27 2.86
C VAL A 31 0.17 -6.27 2.81
N ILE A 32 0.28 -5.25 1.95
CA ILE A 32 -0.78 -4.27 1.73
C ILE A 32 -2.06 -4.97 1.23
N ALA A 33 -1.92 -5.89 0.28
CA ALA A 33 -3.05 -6.65 -0.27
C ALA A 33 -3.70 -7.57 0.78
N ALA A 34 -2.91 -8.23 1.63
CA ALA A 34 -3.41 -9.06 2.72
C ALA A 34 -4.22 -8.22 3.72
N GLY A 35 -3.66 -7.12 4.23
CA GLY A 35 -4.35 -6.23 5.18
C GLY A 35 -5.64 -5.64 4.63
N ILE A 36 -5.70 -5.32 3.33
CA ILE A 36 -6.95 -4.88 2.68
C ILE A 36 -7.95 -6.04 2.56
N ARG A 37 -7.48 -7.23 2.14
CA ARG A 37 -8.32 -8.41 1.92
C ARG A 37 -9.06 -8.82 3.19
N GLU A 38 -8.37 -8.87 4.33
CA GLU A 38 -8.95 -9.26 5.63
C GLU A 38 -10.01 -8.29 6.16
N ARG A 39 -10.11 -7.10 5.56
CA ARG A 39 -11.09 -6.07 5.96
C ARG A 39 -12.14 -5.79 4.89
N MET A 40 -12.10 -6.48 3.74
CA MET A 40 -12.99 -6.19 2.61
C MET A 40 -14.48 -6.34 2.94
N ASP A 41 -14.82 -7.26 3.83
CA ASP A 41 -16.17 -7.45 4.36
C ASP A 41 -16.69 -6.19 5.05
N VAL A 42 -15.91 -5.64 5.99
CA VAL A 42 -16.24 -4.41 6.71
C VAL A 42 -16.28 -3.21 5.76
N LEU A 43 -15.34 -3.13 4.81
CA LEU A 43 -15.35 -2.06 3.79
C LEU A 43 -16.64 -2.09 2.96
N LYS A 44 -17.10 -3.28 2.59
CA LYS A 44 -18.34 -3.47 1.85
C LYS A 44 -19.57 -3.06 2.65
N GLU A 45 -19.64 -3.40 3.94
CA GLU A 45 -20.71 -2.97 4.84
C GLU A 45 -20.77 -1.44 4.99
N LEU A 46 -19.61 -0.77 4.97
CA LEU A 46 -19.50 0.68 4.97
C LEU A 46 -19.83 1.34 3.62
N GLY A 47 -20.16 0.55 2.58
CA GLY A 47 -20.44 1.06 1.25
C GLY A 47 -19.20 1.59 0.54
N VAL A 48 -18.03 1.00 0.78
CA VAL A 48 -16.77 1.37 0.13
C VAL A 48 -16.24 0.19 -0.68
N ALA A 49 -15.94 0.46 -1.95
CA ALA A 49 -15.32 -0.49 -2.86
C ALA A 49 -13.81 -0.23 -2.94
N PHE A 50 -13.02 -1.31 -2.95
CA PHE A 50 -11.62 -1.24 -3.35
C PHE A 50 -11.55 -1.17 -4.89
N ALA A 51 -10.96 -0.09 -5.41
CA ALA A 51 -10.89 0.19 -6.84
C ALA A 51 -9.59 -0.31 -7.49
N GLY A 52 -8.59 -0.69 -6.69
CA GLY A 52 -7.37 -1.33 -7.16
C GLY A 52 -6.08 -0.67 -6.66
N PHE A 53 -4.97 -1.14 -7.22
CA PHE A 53 -3.62 -0.63 -6.96
C PHE A 53 -3.13 0.23 -8.13
N GLY A 54 -2.26 1.18 -7.81
CA GLY A 54 -1.42 1.86 -8.79
C GLY A 54 0.00 1.93 -8.26
N THR A 55 0.97 2.08 -9.16
CA THR A 55 2.37 2.24 -8.78
C THR A 55 2.94 3.45 -9.49
N GLU A 56 3.60 4.32 -8.74
CA GLU A 56 4.35 5.45 -9.27
C GLU A 56 5.84 5.20 -9.07
N VAL A 57 6.55 4.97 -10.18
CA VAL A 57 7.98 4.69 -10.17
C VAL A 57 8.73 6.00 -10.46
N PRO A 58 9.57 6.49 -9.54
CA PRO A 58 10.35 7.69 -9.78
C PRO A 58 11.41 7.45 -10.88
N LYS A 59 11.77 8.50 -11.63
CA LYS A 59 12.74 8.42 -12.74
C LYS A 59 14.10 7.85 -12.31
N LYS A 60 14.50 8.07 -11.06
CA LYS A 60 15.66 7.47 -10.41
C LYS A 60 15.18 6.83 -9.12
N MET A 61 15.08 5.51 -9.13
CA MET A 61 14.72 4.76 -7.93
C MET A 61 15.96 4.62 -7.04
N THR A 62 15.85 5.06 -5.79
CA THR A 62 16.87 4.87 -4.75
C THR A 62 16.17 4.45 -3.46
N GLU A 63 16.93 4.05 -2.44
CA GLU A 63 16.37 3.76 -1.11
C GLU A 63 15.64 4.98 -0.52
N GLN A 64 16.14 6.20 -0.79
CA GLN A 64 15.51 7.47 -0.37
C GLN A 64 14.40 7.94 -1.32
N SER A 65 14.20 7.26 -2.44
CA SER A 65 13.15 7.56 -3.44
C SER A 65 12.60 6.27 -4.01
N PRO A 66 11.91 5.47 -3.17
CA PRO A 66 11.35 4.21 -3.61
C PRO A 66 10.10 4.42 -4.47
N ALA A 67 9.66 3.37 -5.15
CA ALA A 67 8.37 3.38 -5.82
C ALA A 67 7.24 3.60 -4.79
N THR A 68 6.25 4.40 -5.16
CA THR A 68 5.05 4.62 -4.34
C THR A 68 3.94 3.69 -4.80
N VAL A 69 3.43 2.87 -3.90
CA VAL A 69 2.23 2.06 -4.11
C VAL A 69 1.02 2.86 -3.68
N LYS A 70 0.04 3.01 -4.58
CA LYS A 70 -1.23 3.70 -4.35
C LYS A 70 -2.36 2.69 -4.23
N CYS A 71 -3.19 2.82 -3.20
CA CYS A 71 -4.40 2.04 -3.03
C CYS A 71 -5.61 2.93 -3.18
N PHE A 72 -6.54 2.55 -4.05
CA PHE A 72 -7.71 3.35 -4.37
C PHE A 72 -8.96 2.75 -3.74
N PHE A 73 -9.73 3.58 -3.04
CA PHE A 73 -11.00 3.23 -2.45
C PHE A 73 -12.06 4.24 -2.89
N GLU A 74 -13.26 3.76 -3.17
CA GLU A 74 -14.37 4.58 -3.64
C GLU A 74 -15.62 4.32 -2.82
N TYR A 75 -16.23 5.39 -2.31
CA TYR A 75 -17.52 5.31 -1.63
C TYR A 75 -18.64 5.17 -2.65
N VAL A 76 -19.29 4.00 -2.63
CA VAL A 76 -20.39 3.60 -3.51
C VAL A 76 -21.75 3.57 -2.80
N GLY A 77 -21.78 3.83 -1.50
CA GLY A 77 -23.02 3.86 -0.73
C GLY A 77 -23.90 5.11 -0.97
N ASP A 78 -25.16 5.00 -0.56
CA ASP A 78 -26.19 6.03 -0.74
C ASP A 78 -26.30 7.01 0.45
N GLY A 79 -25.55 6.75 1.53
CA GLY A 79 -25.55 7.54 2.77
C GLY A 79 -24.87 8.91 2.66
N SER A 80 -25.14 9.76 3.65
CA SER A 80 -25.01 11.22 3.58
C SER A 80 -23.63 11.82 3.92
N ASN A 81 -22.60 11.02 4.26
CA ASN A 81 -21.25 11.58 4.48
C ASN A 81 -20.10 10.65 4.05
N ALA A 82 -19.83 10.63 2.74
CA ALA A 82 -18.73 9.89 2.13
C ALA A 82 -17.37 10.18 2.80
N ALA A 83 -17.08 11.45 3.12
CA ALA A 83 -15.79 11.84 3.69
C ALA A 83 -15.57 11.23 5.08
N LEU A 84 -16.60 11.20 5.93
CA LEU A 84 -16.54 10.56 7.24
C LEU A 84 -16.30 9.05 7.12
N ILE A 85 -16.99 8.39 6.19
CA ILE A 85 -16.87 6.96 5.96
C ILE A 85 -15.48 6.62 5.42
N LEU A 86 -15.00 7.36 4.43
CA LEU A 86 -13.64 7.18 3.88
C LEU A 86 -12.56 7.43 4.93
N LYS A 87 -12.77 8.35 5.87
CA LYS A 87 -11.87 8.52 7.02
C LYS A 87 -11.87 7.31 7.95
N ARG A 88 -13.02 6.65 8.16
CA ARG A 88 -13.08 5.38 8.92
C ARG A 88 -12.35 4.26 8.20
N VAL A 89 -12.57 4.14 6.88
CA VAL A 89 -11.86 3.17 6.04
C VAL A 89 -10.35 3.36 6.11
N TYR A 90 -9.87 4.61 6.05
CA TYR A 90 -8.45 4.91 6.24
C TYR A 90 -7.89 4.32 7.54
N HIS A 91 -8.62 4.44 8.66
CA HIS A 91 -8.18 3.87 9.94
C HIS A 91 -8.27 2.35 9.98
N LEU A 92 -9.30 1.75 9.35
CA LEU A 92 -9.46 0.30 9.28
C LEU A 92 -8.35 -0.36 8.47
N VAL A 93 -7.99 0.21 7.32
CA VAL A 93 -6.90 -0.29 6.48
C VAL A 93 -5.58 -0.21 7.23
N TRP A 94 -5.29 0.92 7.90
CA TRP A 94 -4.10 1.03 8.73
C TRP A 94 -4.06 0.04 9.90
N GLY A 95 -5.20 -0.17 10.57
CA GLY A 95 -5.31 -1.16 11.64
C GLY A 95 -5.03 -2.58 11.13
N GLY A 96 -5.67 -2.99 10.04
CA GLY A 96 -5.44 -4.29 9.42
C GLY A 96 -4.00 -4.49 8.95
N MET A 97 -3.37 -3.45 8.41
CA MET A 97 -1.96 -3.53 8.00
C MET A 97 -0.99 -3.72 9.16
N ILE A 98 -1.30 -3.17 10.35
CA ILE A 98 -0.46 -3.36 11.54
C ILE A 98 -0.67 -4.77 12.11
N GLU A 99 -1.90 -5.26 12.12
CA GLU A 99 -2.22 -6.60 12.63
C GLU A 99 -1.66 -7.71 11.73
N GLU A 100 -1.64 -7.50 10.41
CA GLU A 100 -1.08 -8.43 9.43
C GLU A 100 0.42 -8.21 9.17
N PHE A 101 1.04 -7.22 9.84
CA PHE A 101 2.48 -7.01 9.68
C PHE A 101 3.21 -8.20 10.32
N PRO A 102 4.13 -8.86 9.58
CA PRO A 102 4.84 -10.01 10.12
C PRO A 102 5.63 -9.63 11.38
N ASP A 103 5.72 -10.57 12.32
CA ASP A 103 6.60 -10.41 13.47
C ASP A 103 8.03 -10.07 13.01
N LEU A 104 8.74 -9.28 13.83
CA LEU A 104 10.06 -8.75 13.49
C LEU A 104 11.03 -9.85 13.05
N ASP A 105 10.97 -11.01 13.69
CA ASP A 105 11.83 -12.16 13.40
C ASP A 105 11.55 -12.75 12.01
N LEU A 106 10.26 -12.93 11.67
CA LEU A 106 9.82 -13.38 10.35
C LEU A 106 10.20 -12.39 9.25
N TRP A 107 10.01 -11.10 9.53
CA TRP A 107 10.38 -10.03 8.61
C TRP A 107 11.89 -9.97 8.36
N ALA A 108 12.70 -10.09 9.42
CA ALA A 108 14.16 -10.08 9.32
C ALA A 108 14.69 -11.25 8.48
N VAL A 109 14.13 -12.45 8.69
CA VAL A 109 14.46 -13.63 7.88
C VAL A 109 14.11 -13.40 6.40
N ALA A 110 12.89 -12.92 6.11
CA ALA A 110 12.47 -12.65 4.74
C ALA A 110 13.35 -11.61 4.04
N LYS A 111 13.81 -10.57 4.74
CA LYS A 111 14.75 -9.58 4.19
C LYS A 111 16.15 -10.15 3.95
N ALA A 112 16.64 -11.02 4.83
CA ALA A 112 17.91 -11.71 4.62
C ALA A 112 17.86 -12.61 3.39
N ASP A 113 16.77 -13.35 3.20
CA ASP A 113 16.56 -14.21 2.03
C ASP A 113 16.51 -13.42 0.72
N LEU A 114 15.84 -12.25 0.74
CA LEU A 114 15.81 -11.35 -0.41
C LEU A 114 17.21 -10.79 -0.75
N ALA A 115 18.01 -10.43 0.26
CA ALA A 115 19.38 -9.99 0.05
C ALA A 115 20.23 -11.10 -0.59
N ASN A 116 20.09 -12.34 -0.12
CA ASN A 116 20.78 -13.50 -0.68
C ASN A 116 20.40 -13.74 -2.15
N LEU A 117 19.10 -13.66 -2.49
CA LEU A 117 18.64 -13.75 -3.88
C LEU A 117 19.25 -12.66 -4.76
N THR A 118 19.33 -11.43 -4.24
CA THR A 118 19.90 -10.29 -4.98
C THR A 118 21.40 -10.50 -5.24
N ILE A 119 22.13 -11.00 -4.25
CA ILE A 119 23.54 -11.36 -4.41
C ILE A 119 23.71 -12.46 -5.46
N ALA A 120 22.94 -13.54 -5.39
CA ALA A 120 22.99 -14.63 -6.37
C ALA A 120 22.69 -14.14 -7.81
N GLN A 121 21.69 -13.25 -7.98
CA GLN A 121 21.41 -12.63 -9.27
C GLN A 121 22.57 -11.77 -9.77
N SER A 122 23.22 -11.03 -8.87
CA SER A 122 24.39 -10.22 -9.20
C SER A 122 25.57 -11.08 -9.66
N GLU A 123 25.81 -12.23 -9.02
CA GLU A 123 26.86 -13.17 -9.42
C GLU A 123 26.60 -13.77 -10.79
N ILE A 124 25.36 -14.16 -11.09
CA ILE A 124 24.97 -14.65 -12.43
C ILE A 124 25.24 -13.57 -13.49
N LEU A 125 24.91 -12.31 -13.20
CA LEU A 125 25.16 -11.20 -14.12
C LEU A 125 26.66 -10.95 -14.34
N ARG A 126 27.48 -11.08 -13.30
CA ARG A 126 28.95 -10.96 -13.39
C ARG A 126 29.55 -12.11 -14.19
N ALA A 127 29.15 -13.35 -13.89
CA ALA A 127 29.57 -14.53 -14.63
C ALA A 127 29.21 -14.42 -16.13
N ARG A 128 28.03 -13.87 -16.46
CA ARG A 128 27.62 -13.62 -17.85
C ARG A 128 28.47 -12.55 -18.56
N ARG A 129 29.04 -11.61 -17.81
CA ARG A 129 29.98 -10.58 -18.32
C ARG A 129 31.42 -11.07 -18.40
N GLY A 130 31.71 -12.28 -17.92
CA GLY A 130 33.07 -12.84 -17.88
C GLY A 130 33.93 -12.28 -16.75
N GLU A 131 33.32 -11.71 -15.71
CA GLU A 131 33.95 -11.34 -14.43
C GLU A 131 33.96 -12.50 -13.43
#